data_AF-A0A7H8PSV3-F1
#
_entry.id   AF-A0A7H8PSV3-F1
#
_cell.length_a   1.000
_cell.length_b   1.000
_cell.length_c   1.000
_cell.angle_alpha   90.00
_cell.angle_beta   90.00
_cell.angle_gamma   90.00
#
_symmetry.space_group_name_H-M   'P 1'
#
loop_
_entity.id
_entity.type
_entity.pdbx_description
1 polymer ?
#
loop_
_entity_poly.entity_id
_entity_poly.type
_entity_poly.pdbx_seq_one_letter_code
_entity_poly.pdbx_strand_id
1 'polypeptide(L)'
;MAHDVTFSQKDKNVFFFGYAEGIFYQMFNCQKFDAGLSGAGKSVEVDYQTCLDTVITICNSVIARNYPDKDRFPRLEKEILDKFSKNKGNIKIRFS
;
A
#
# COMPACT_ATOMS: atom_id res chain seq x y z
N MET A 1 6.27 9.56 13.91
CA MET A 1 7.13 8.95 12.88
C MET A 1 6.39 9.11 11.57
N ALA A 2 7.01 9.69 10.54
CA ALA A 2 6.39 9.79 9.23
C ALA A 2 6.29 8.38 8.64
N HIS A 3 5.12 8.02 8.13
CA HIS A 3 4.85 6.74 7.47
C HIS A 3 4.54 7.06 6.01
N ASP A 4 5.27 6.50 5.06
CA ASP A 4 5.07 6.88 3.66
C ASP A 4 3.75 6.32 3.12
N VAL A 5 3.36 5.10 3.53
CA VAL A 5 2.04 4.52 3.21
C VAL A 5 1.43 3.82 4.43
N THR A 6 0.15 4.07 4.69
CA THR A 6 -0.64 3.39 5.71
C THR A 6 -1.84 2.69 5.09
N PHE A 7 -1.99 1.40 5.33
CA PHE A 7 -3.19 0.64 5.02
C PHE A 7 -4.00 0.45 6.30
N SER A 8 -5.31 0.67 6.23
CA SER A 8 -6.20 0.61 7.38
C SER A 8 -7.47 -0.15 7.04
N GLN A 9 -7.86 -1.10 7.90
CA GLN A 9 -9.16 -1.76 7.83
C GLN A 9 -9.73 -1.88 9.25
N LYS A 10 -10.82 -1.15 9.53
CA LYS A 10 -11.34 -0.97 10.90
C LYS A 10 -10.23 -0.47 11.84
N ASP A 11 -9.98 -1.18 12.95
CA ASP A 11 -8.97 -0.83 13.96
C ASP A 11 -7.58 -1.42 13.69
N LYS A 12 -7.36 -1.99 12.50
CA LYS A 12 -6.08 -2.60 12.10
C LYS A 12 -5.35 -1.69 11.13
N ASN A 13 -4.06 -1.51 11.38
CA ASN A 13 -3.16 -0.75 10.52
C ASN A 13 -1.94 -1.59 10.12
N VAL A 14 -1.54 -1.43 8.86
CA VAL A 14 -0.29 -1.91 8.28
C VAL A 14 0.45 -0.69 7.76
N PHE A 15 1.73 -0.59 8.10
CA PHE A 15 2.54 0.56 7.74
C PHE A 15 3.65 0.14 6.79
N PHE A 16 3.85 0.92 5.73
CA PHE A 16 5.00 0.80 4.87
C PHE A 16 5.84 2.08 4.98
N PHE A 17 7.12 1.89 5.28
CA PHE A 17 8.11 2.97 5.30
C PHE A 17 9.18 2.71 4.23
N GLY A 18 9.71 3.75 3.64
CA GLY A 18 10.72 3.75 2.60
C GLY A 18 10.27 4.39 1.29
N TYR A 19 11.24 4.51 0.37
CA TYR A 19 11.12 5.12 -0.95
C TYR A 19 10.29 4.27 -1.94
N ALA A 20 9.08 3.86 -1.54
CA ALA A 20 8.14 3.15 -2.41
C ALA A 20 6.77 3.84 -2.47
N GLU A 21 6.58 4.98 -1.78
CA GLU A 21 5.33 5.74 -1.81
C GLU A 21 4.87 6.02 -3.25
N GLY A 22 5.77 6.54 -4.09
CA GLY A 22 5.48 6.82 -5.50
C GLY A 22 5.04 5.59 -6.31
N ILE A 23 5.52 4.40 -5.94
CA ILE A 23 5.13 3.13 -6.59
C ILE A 23 3.72 2.75 -6.18
N PHE A 24 3.45 2.73 -4.87
CA PHE A 24 2.10 2.44 -4.38
C PHE A 24 1.10 3.49 -4.90
N TYR A 25 1.49 4.75 -4.92
CA TYR A 25 0.68 5.85 -5.44
C TYR A 25 0.33 5.67 -6.92
N GLN A 26 1.29 5.29 -7.77
CA GLN A 26 1.03 4.98 -9.17
C GLN A 26 0.15 3.73 -9.34
N MET A 27 0.46 2.65 -8.62
CA MET A 27 -0.21 1.36 -8.78
C MET A 27 -1.65 1.36 -8.26
N PHE A 28 -1.95 2.13 -7.21
CA PHE A 28 -3.31 2.37 -6.74
C PHE A 28 -4.04 3.44 -7.56
N ASN A 29 -3.46 3.88 -8.68
CA ASN A 29 -4.03 4.88 -9.59
C ASN A 29 -4.40 6.19 -8.88
N CYS A 30 -3.63 6.55 -7.85
CA CYS A 30 -3.89 7.73 -7.03
C CYS A 30 -3.74 9.04 -7.82
N GLN A 31 -3.05 9.01 -8.98
CA GLN A 31 -2.96 10.11 -9.93
C GLN A 31 -4.33 10.57 -10.47
N LYS A 32 -5.34 9.71 -10.47
CA LYS A 32 -6.71 10.13 -10.82
C LYS A 32 -7.38 10.97 -9.73
N PHE A 33 -6.88 10.87 -8.50
CA PHE A 33 -7.43 11.50 -7.31
C PHE A 33 -6.55 12.64 -6.79
N ASP A 34 -5.33 12.78 -7.29
CA ASP A 34 -4.47 13.94 -7.08
C ASP A 34 -3.63 14.28 -8.32
N ALA A 35 -3.39 15.57 -8.51
CA ALA A 35 -2.68 16.16 -9.65
C ALA A 35 -1.15 15.87 -9.65
N GLY A 36 -0.73 14.67 -9.26
CA GLY A 36 0.68 14.24 -9.28
C GLY A 36 1.49 14.60 -8.03
N LEU A 37 0.84 14.89 -6.90
CA LEU A 37 1.52 15.20 -5.63
C LEU A 37 1.43 14.01 -4.65
N SER A 38 2.58 13.52 -4.20
CA SER A 38 2.75 12.63 -3.03
C SER A 38 2.57 13.43 -1.74
N GLY A 39 2.09 12.82 -0.65
CA GLY A 39 2.00 13.49 0.66
C GLY A 39 0.87 14.51 0.88
N ALA A 40 -0.16 14.56 0.03
CA ALA A 40 -1.32 15.45 0.24
C ALA A 40 -2.26 15.00 1.39
N GLY A 41 -1.87 13.98 2.18
CA GLY A 41 -2.70 13.37 3.22
C GLY A 41 -3.95 12.65 2.69
N LYS A 42 -4.03 12.45 1.36
CA LYS A 42 -5.17 11.80 0.72
C LYS A 42 -5.16 10.31 1.00
N SER A 43 -6.37 9.77 1.03
CA SER A 43 -6.60 8.33 1.16
C SER A 43 -7.52 7.82 0.07
N VAL A 44 -7.21 6.66 -0.47
CA VAL A 44 -8.10 5.91 -1.35
C VAL A 44 -8.71 4.74 -0.58
N GLU A 45 -9.94 4.38 -0.92
CA GLU A 45 -10.57 3.17 -0.41
C GLU A 45 -10.69 2.16 -1.55
N VAL A 46 -10.16 0.96 -1.32
CA VAL A 46 -10.23 -0.15 -2.28
C VAL A 46 -10.75 -1.38 -1.55
N ASP A 47 -11.39 -2.30 -2.27
CA ASP A 47 -11.75 -3.58 -1.69
C ASP A 47 -10.50 -4.42 -1.34
N TYR A 48 -10.69 -5.44 -0.50
CA TYR A 48 -9.60 -6.32 -0.07
C TYR A 48 -8.86 -7.00 -1.22
N GLN A 49 -9.58 -7.47 -2.24
CA GLN A 49 -8.98 -8.21 -3.35
C GLN A 49 -8.14 -7.29 -4.22
N THR A 50 -8.68 -6.11 -4.56
CA THR A 50 -7.95 -5.07 -5.29
C THR A 50 -6.67 -4.66 -4.56
N CYS A 51 -6.73 -4.49 -3.23
CA CYS A 51 -5.54 -4.19 -2.42
C CYS A 51 -4.50 -5.30 -2.50
N LEU A 52 -4.92 -6.55 -2.30
CA LEU A 52 -4.03 -7.71 -2.28
C LEU A 52 -3.40 -7.93 -3.65
N ASP A 53 -4.18 -7.91 -4.73
CA ASP A 53 -3.70 -8.10 -6.10
C ASP A 53 -2.69 -7.02 -6.49
N THR A 54 -2.94 -5.76 -6.09
CA THR A 54 -2.02 -4.65 -6.31
C THR A 54 -0.70 -4.86 -5.56
N VAL A 55 -0.76 -5.28 -4.29
CA VAL A 55 0.43 -5.54 -3.47
C VAL A 55 1.23 -6.71 -4.02
N ILE A 56 0.57 -7.81 -4.43
CA ILE A 56 1.22 -8.95 -5.08
C ILE A 56 1.90 -8.51 -6.39
N THR A 57 1.23 -7.67 -7.17
CA THR A 57 1.81 -7.12 -8.41
C THR A 57 3.07 -6.31 -8.12
N ILE A 58 3.05 -5.49 -7.08
CA ILE A 58 4.22 -4.72 -6.63
C ILE A 58 5.34 -5.66 -6.17
N CYS A 59 5.04 -6.67 -5.36
CA CYS A 59 6.02 -7.66 -4.88
C CYS A 59 6.73 -8.39 -6.03
N ASN A 60 6.03 -8.61 -7.14
CA ASN A 60 6.58 -9.28 -8.32
C ASN A 60 7.28 -8.33 -9.32
N SER A 61 7.19 -7.02 -9.10
CA SER A 61 7.77 -6.01 -9.99
C SER A 61 9.31 -5.99 -9.96
N VAL A 62 9.91 -5.45 -11.02
CA VAL A 62 11.36 -5.21 -11.10
C VAL A 62 11.84 -4.30 -9.95
N ILE A 63 10.99 -3.38 -9.50
CA ILE A 63 11.35 -2.44 -8.43
C ILE A 63 11.48 -3.17 -7.09
N ALA A 64 10.57 -4.09 -6.77
CA ALA A 64 10.68 -4.92 -5.57
C ALA A 64 11.94 -5.80 -5.59
N ARG A 65 12.30 -6.33 -6.77
CA ARG A 65 13.53 -7.14 -6.94
C ARG A 65 14.83 -6.33 -6.73
N ASN A 66 14.80 -5.04 -7.07
CA ASN A 66 15.94 -4.13 -6.95
C ASN A 66 15.93 -3.34 -5.63
N TYR A 67 14.94 -3.54 -4.76
CA TYR A 67 14.87 -2.85 -3.49
C TYR A 67 15.98 -3.37 -2.55
N PRO A 68 16.69 -2.50 -1.80
CA PRO A 68 17.80 -2.91 -0.95
C PRO A 68 17.43 -3.98 0.08
N ASP A 69 16.21 -3.89 0.62
CA ASP A 69 15.63 -4.89 1.53
C ASP A 69 14.69 -5.82 0.74
N LYS A 70 15.19 -7.02 0.42
CA LYS A 70 14.47 -8.03 -0.38
C LYS A 70 13.21 -8.56 0.30
N ASP A 71 13.14 -8.49 1.63
CA ASP A 71 11.99 -8.98 2.40
C ASP A 71 10.95 -7.90 2.64
N ARG A 72 11.21 -6.66 2.20
CA ARG A 72 10.34 -5.51 2.49
C ARG A 72 8.93 -5.69 1.97
N PHE A 73 8.80 -6.01 0.68
CA PHE A 73 7.51 -6.18 0.01
C PHE A 73 6.82 -7.49 0.41
N PRO A 74 7.50 -8.66 0.47
CA PRO A 74 6.91 -9.88 1.01
C PRO A 74 6.39 -9.74 2.44
N ARG A 75 7.08 -8.97 3.29
CA ARG A 75 6.61 -8.68 4.66
C ARG A 75 5.33 -7.84 4.65
N LEU A 76 5.23 -6.85 3.77
CA LEU A 76 4.00 -6.07 3.61
C LEU A 76 2.82 -6.97 3.19
N GLU A 77 3.02 -7.81 2.18
CA GLU A 77 2.01 -8.76 1.71
C GLU A 77 1.53 -9.65 2.86
N LYS A 78 2.47 -10.22 3.61
CA LYS A 78 2.16 -11.04 4.78
C LYS A 78 1.38 -10.25 5.84
N GLU A 79 1.79 -9.03 6.16
CA GLU A 79 1.07 -8.20 7.13
C GLU A 79 -0.37 -7.89 6.71
N ILE A 80 -0.61 -7.66 5.42
CA ILE A 80 -1.95 -7.45 4.87
C ILE A 80 -2.80 -8.71 4.99
N LEU A 81 -2.23 -9.87 4.65
CA LEU A 81 -2.91 -11.17 4.78
C LEU A 81 -3.23 -11.51 6.24
N ASP A 82 -2.32 -11.23 7.17
CA ASP A 82 -2.48 -11.55 8.59
C ASP A 82 -3.46 -10.60 9.30
N LYS A 83 -3.48 -9.31 8.94
CA LYS A 83 -4.26 -8.29 9.66
C LYS A 83 -5.61 -7.97 9.03
N PHE A 84 -5.73 -8.07 7.71
CA PHE A 84 -6.96 -7.71 7.01
C PHE A 84 -7.77 -8.94 6.61
N SER A 85 -9.08 -8.75 6.51
CA SER A 85 -10.01 -9.80 6.14
C SER A 85 -10.91 -9.34 5.02
N LYS A 86 -11.13 -10.22 4.04
CA LYS A 86 -12.06 -9.98 2.93
C LYS A 86 -13.46 -9.56 3.39
N ASN A 87 -13.90 -10.01 4.57
CA ASN A 87 -15.25 -9.78 5.10
C ASN A 87 -15.37 -8.52 5.99
N LYS A 88 -14.30 -7.72 6.12
CA LYS A 88 -14.27 -6.57 7.06
C LYS A 88 -14.39 -5.19 6.39
N GLY A 89 -14.78 -5.16 5.11
CA GLY A 89 -15.01 -3.92 4.36
C GLY A 89 -13.77 -3.45 3.60
N ASN A 90 -13.84 -2.22 3.08
CA ASN A 90 -12.78 -1.64 2.27
C ASN A 90 -11.51 -1.35 3.10
N ILE A 91 -10.37 -1.40 2.42
CA ILE A 91 -9.07 -0.99 2.94
C ILE A 91 -8.85 0.45 2.53
N LYS A 92 -8.61 1.30 3.53
CA LYS A 92 -8.22 2.68 3.35
C LYS A 92 -6.70 2.78 3.26
N ILE A 93 -6.19 3.34 2.18
CA ILE A 93 -4.76 3.49 1.91
C ILE A 93 -4.44 4.98 1.93
N ARG A 94 -3.61 5.42 2.86
CA ARG A 94 -3.16 6.81 3.03
C ARG A 94 -1.69 6.93 2.64
N PHE A 95 -1.36 7.99 1.92
CA PHE A 95 -0.01 8.36 1.51
C PHE A 95 0.39 9.65 2.24
N SER A 96 1.59 9.71 2.82
CA SER A 96 2.02 10.81 3.70
C SER A 96 3.34 11.42 3.28
#